data_AF-A0A3N6PRW5-F1
#
_entry.id   AF-A0A3N6PRW5-F1
#
_cell.length_a   1.000
_cell.length_b   1.000
_cell.length_c   1.000
_cell.angle_alpha   90.00
_cell.angle_beta   90.00
_cell.angle_gamma   90.00
#
_symmetry.space_group_name_H-M   'P 1'
#
loop_
_entity.id
_entity.type
_entity.pdbx_description
1 polymer ?
#
loop_
_entity_poly.entity_id
_entity_poly.type
_entity_poly.pdbx_seq_one_letter_code
_entity_poly.pdbx_strand_id
1 'polypeptide(L)'
;MGIFLFKPGGFWPAGLIAIAIGSLCVTSAQTAESAEHTTSIEGQRPAYYARIRDDGSVKSVSMSPTALRLDMNSGNSIKAEAADFKPVTYWFGKSVLNRKMLARISSVYTVPRIRTVPIVSSGGDWVVAEFFGAGSHIPNCRYEMLRKTVLTQYVLDSRGRVMRIADIGWQTDSADPRRTDEHVMYVGKYRTWIRAYDVDSRGDLRLVAAAWSTRSQEHRSGDLPPAENELVFGNVRGKQLWANKRNFEAALGLDLAARAILVRQYGGD
;
A
#
# COMPACT_ATOMS: atom_id res chain seq x y z
N MET A 1 7.16 12.70 48.86
CA MET A 1 8.00 13.78 49.42
C MET A 1 9.34 13.17 49.79
N GLY A 2 10.43 13.63 49.18
CA GLY A 2 11.77 13.05 49.35
C GLY A 2 12.64 13.30 48.12
N ILE A 3 13.24 14.49 48.04
CA ILE A 3 14.36 14.82 47.16
C ILE A 3 15.59 14.99 48.07
N PHE A 4 16.77 14.84 47.47
CA PHE A 4 18.15 15.12 47.93
C PHE A 4 18.91 13.86 48.39
N LEU A 5 20.18 13.63 48.03
CA LEU A 5 21.29 14.46 47.52
C LEU A 5 22.29 13.51 46.84
N PHE A 6 22.97 13.93 45.76
CA PHE A 6 24.36 13.54 45.55
C PHE A 6 25.15 14.71 44.97
N LYS A 7 26.22 15.08 45.68
CA LYS A 7 27.18 16.14 45.35
C LYS A 7 28.27 15.62 44.40
N PRO A 8 28.98 16.52 43.70
CA PRO A 8 29.95 16.22 42.64
C PRO A 8 31.39 16.17 43.16
N GLY A 9 32.30 15.60 42.35
CA GLY A 9 33.73 15.94 42.40
C GLY A 9 34.67 14.76 42.22
N GLY A 10 35.54 14.83 41.21
CA GLY A 10 36.68 13.93 41.03
C GLY A 10 37.24 13.94 39.61
N PHE A 11 38.06 14.94 39.31
CA PHE A 11 38.80 15.15 38.05
C PHE A 11 40.24 14.57 38.14
N TRP A 12 40.93 14.52 36.99
CA TRP A 12 42.39 14.33 36.70
C TRP A 12 42.80 12.98 36.05
N PRO A 13 43.81 12.97 35.12
CA PRO A 13 43.54 13.01 33.67
C PRO A 13 44.43 12.03 32.85
N ALA A 14 44.54 12.31 31.54
CA ALA A 14 45.55 11.87 30.57
C ALA A 14 45.19 10.64 29.72
N GLY A 15 45.02 10.92 28.42
CA GLY A 15 44.80 9.90 27.39
C GLY A 15 44.24 10.51 26.10
N LEU A 16 45.00 11.44 25.49
CA LEU A 16 44.75 11.91 24.13
C LEU A 16 44.87 10.72 23.17
N ILE A 17 43.75 10.26 22.62
CA ILE A 17 43.73 9.49 21.37
C ILE A 17 42.86 10.27 20.39
N ALA A 18 43.53 11.02 19.52
CA ALA A 18 42.92 11.61 18.35
C ALA A 18 42.61 10.49 17.35
N ILE A 19 41.35 10.07 17.29
CA ILE A 19 40.85 9.27 16.16
C ILE A 19 40.21 10.26 15.19
N ALA A 20 40.88 10.46 14.06
CA ALA A 20 40.34 11.19 12.93
C ALA A 20 39.07 10.47 12.44
N ILE A 21 37.90 11.03 12.73
CA ILE A 21 36.65 10.60 12.11
C ILE A 21 36.67 11.21 10.70
N GLY A 22 37.16 10.44 9.75
CA GLY A 22 36.96 10.73 8.34
C GLY A 22 35.46 10.74 8.06
N SER A 23 34.93 11.89 7.64
CA SER A 23 33.62 12.01 7.03
C SER A 23 33.54 11.07 5.83
N LEU A 24 32.95 9.89 6.04
CA LEU A 24 32.34 9.13 4.97
C LEU A 24 31.10 9.92 4.56
N CYS A 25 31.29 10.84 3.61
CA CYS A 25 30.24 11.29 2.73
C CYS A 25 29.70 10.05 2.02
N VAL A 26 28.71 9.39 2.63
CA VAL A 26 27.84 8.47 1.94
C VAL A 26 27.13 9.30 0.90
N THR A 27 27.67 9.27 -0.31
CA THR A 27 26.99 9.71 -1.51
C THR A 27 25.76 8.82 -1.59
N SER A 28 24.63 9.35 -1.15
CA SER A 28 23.34 8.83 -1.54
C SER A 28 23.35 8.87 -3.06
N ALA A 29 23.57 7.71 -3.67
CA ALA A 29 23.19 7.47 -5.04
C ALA A 29 21.67 7.67 -5.09
N GLN A 30 21.26 8.92 -5.26
CA GLN A 30 20.01 9.25 -5.90
C GLN A 30 20.11 8.56 -7.25
N THR A 31 19.52 7.37 -7.36
CA THR A 31 19.11 6.84 -8.64
C THR A 31 18.23 7.93 -9.22
N ALA A 32 18.81 8.77 -10.07
CA ALA A 32 18.09 9.74 -10.84
C ALA A 32 17.09 8.93 -11.66
N GLU A 33 15.84 8.93 -11.21
CA GLU A 33 14.71 8.54 -12.02
C GLU A 33 14.83 9.46 -13.25
N SER A 34 15.33 8.91 -14.36
CA SER A 34 15.57 9.67 -15.58
C SER A 34 14.28 10.42 -15.85
N ALA A 35 14.33 11.74 -15.77
CA ALA A 35 13.14 12.59 -15.83
C ALA A 35 12.55 12.43 -17.23
N GLU A 36 11.69 11.44 -17.39
CA GLU A 36 10.99 11.14 -18.63
C GLU A 36 10.23 12.40 -18.99
N HIS A 37 10.62 13.01 -20.10
CA HIS A 37 10.01 14.23 -20.56
C HIS A 37 8.57 13.90 -21.00
N THR A 38 7.61 14.66 -20.48
CA THR A 38 6.19 14.43 -20.76
C THR A 38 5.52 15.73 -21.15
N THR A 39 4.66 15.65 -22.17
CA THR A 39 3.78 16.75 -22.57
C THR A 39 2.39 16.54 -22.00
N SER A 40 1.75 17.62 -21.55
CA SER A 40 0.39 17.55 -21.03
C SER A 40 -0.64 18.01 -22.06
N ILE A 41 -1.79 17.33 -22.10
CA ILE A 41 -2.94 17.71 -22.93
C ILE A 41 -4.22 17.67 -22.10
N GLU A 42 -5.22 18.45 -22.53
CA GLU A 42 -6.53 18.50 -21.89
C GLU A 42 -7.63 18.16 -22.89
N GLY A 43 -8.69 17.52 -22.40
CA GLY A 43 -9.92 17.30 -23.15
C GLY A 43 -11.13 17.77 -22.34
N GLN A 44 -12.24 18.10 -23.02
CA GLN A 44 -13.41 18.72 -22.38
C GLN A 44 -14.65 17.84 -22.31
N ARG A 45 -14.71 16.69 -23.00
CA ARG A 45 -15.91 15.85 -23.10
C ARG A 45 -15.59 14.35 -23.01
N PRO A 46 -15.48 13.76 -21.80
CA PRO A 46 -15.48 14.42 -20.49
C PRO A 46 -14.20 15.22 -20.24
N ALA A 47 -14.21 16.08 -19.22
CA ALA A 47 -13.02 16.81 -18.80
C ALA A 47 -11.93 15.85 -18.31
N TYR A 48 -10.73 15.94 -18.89
CA TYR A 48 -9.57 15.16 -18.47
C TYR A 48 -8.27 15.93 -18.67
N TYR A 49 -7.25 15.54 -17.91
CA TYR A 49 -5.86 15.96 -18.07
C TYR A 49 -5.00 14.72 -18.31
N ALA A 50 -4.23 14.69 -19.39
CA ALA A 50 -3.39 13.53 -19.74
C ALA A 50 -1.92 13.93 -19.87
N ARG A 51 -1.03 13.07 -19.37
CA ARG A 51 0.41 13.16 -19.58
C ARG A 51 0.82 12.18 -20.68
N ILE A 52 1.53 12.67 -21.68
CA ILE A 52 1.97 11.94 -22.87
C ILE A 52 3.49 11.87 -22.83
N ARG A 53 4.05 10.68 -23.08
CA ARG A 53 5.50 10.46 -23.22
C ARG A 53 6.00 10.99 -24.57
N ASP A 54 7.31 11.14 -24.72
CA ASP A 54 7.92 11.57 -25.98
C ASP A 54 7.63 10.64 -27.16
N ASP A 55 7.42 9.34 -26.91
CA ASP A 55 7.02 8.36 -27.93
C ASP A 55 5.54 8.46 -28.36
N GLY A 56 4.79 9.41 -27.79
CA GLY A 56 3.37 9.63 -28.08
C GLY A 56 2.40 8.70 -27.34
N SER A 57 2.91 7.80 -26.50
CA SER A 57 2.10 6.98 -25.61
C SER A 57 1.60 7.77 -24.40
N VAL A 58 0.43 7.41 -23.91
CA VAL A 58 -0.20 8.02 -22.74
C VAL A 58 0.44 7.42 -21.49
N LYS A 59 0.98 8.26 -20.61
CA LYS A 59 1.50 7.86 -19.30
C LYS A 59 0.38 7.78 -18.27
N SER A 60 -0.41 8.85 -18.19
CA SER A 60 -1.54 8.92 -17.27
C SER A 60 -2.66 9.80 -17.77
N VAL A 61 -3.87 9.56 -17.25
CA VAL A 61 -5.05 10.41 -17.46
C VAL A 61 -5.76 10.62 -16.12
N SER A 62 -5.90 11.88 -15.72
CA SER A 62 -6.64 12.31 -14.53
C SER A 62 -7.99 12.90 -14.93
N MET A 63 -9.06 12.54 -14.23
CA MET A 63 -10.43 12.97 -14.54
C MET A 63 -11.36 12.82 -13.33
N SER A 64 -12.60 13.30 -13.46
CA SER A 64 -13.65 13.00 -12.48
C SER A 64 -13.88 11.47 -12.38
N PRO A 65 -14.04 10.88 -11.17
CA PRO A 65 -14.29 9.44 -11.04
C PRO A 65 -15.52 8.96 -11.81
N THR A 66 -16.54 9.81 -11.97
CA THR A 66 -17.77 9.45 -12.70
C THR A 66 -17.61 9.44 -14.22
N ALA A 67 -16.48 9.95 -14.76
CA ALA A 67 -16.23 9.99 -16.21
C ALA A 67 -16.07 8.59 -16.83
N LEU A 68 -15.62 7.60 -16.05
CA LEU A 68 -15.46 6.20 -16.46
C LEU A 68 -16.34 5.28 -15.62
N ARG A 69 -17.65 5.32 -15.91
CA ARG A 69 -18.72 4.66 -15.15
C ARG A 69 -18.58 3.15 -15.00
N LEU A 70 -17.89 2.47 -15.91
CA LEU A 70 -17.75 1.01 -15.84
C LEU A 70 -16.78 0.61 -14.72
N ASP A 71 -15.75 1.41 -14.48
CA ASP A 71 -14.83 1.17 -13.37
C ASP A 71 -15.39 1.75 -12.07
N MET A 72 -16.14 2.84 -12.12
CA MET A 72 -16.77 3.54 -10.99
C MET A 72 -18.27 3.19 -10.88
N ASN A 73 -18.57 1.90 -10.68
CA ASN A 73 -19.93 1.38 -10.49
C ASN A 73 -20.20 1.03 -9.00
N SER A 74 -21.43 0.69 -8.63
CA SER A 74 -21.80 0.36 -7.23
C SER A 74 -21.01 -0.79 -6.61
N GLY A 75 -20.47 -1.71 -7.42
CA GLY A 75 -19.60 -2.80 -6.96
C GLY A 75 -18.12 -2.40 -6.81
N ASN A 76 -17.70 -1.29 -7.42
CA ASN A 76 -16.30 -0.83 -7.47
C ASN A 76 -16.10 0.61 -6.97
N SER A 77 -17.15 1.22 -6.42
CA SER A 77 -17.11 2.57 -5.88
C SER A 77 -16.36 2.57 -4.56
N ILE A 78 -15.24 3.29 -4.52
CA ILE A 78 -14.53 3.60 -3.29
C ILE A 78 -15.26 4.79 -2.67
N LYS A 79 -15.81 4.64 -1.46
CA LYS A 79 -16.38 5.76 -0.73
C LYS A 79 -15.23 6.72 -0.37
N ALA A 80 -15.26 7.95 -0.87
CA ALA A 80 -14.37 8.99 -0.39
C ALA A 80 -14.79 9.37 1.05
N GLU A 81 -13.82 9.64 1.94
CA GLU A 81 -14.13 10.14 3.29
C GLU A 81 -14.84 11.51 3.25
N ALA A 82 -14.56 12.32 2.22
CA ALA A 82 -15.25 13.58 1.96
C ALA A 82 -16.43 13.38 1.00
N ALA A 83 -17.48 14.20 1.13
CA ALA A 83 -18.66 14.20 0.26
C ALA A 83 -18.34 14.39 -1.24
N ASP A 84 -17.13 14.84 -1.58
CA ASP A 84 -16.65 15.04 -2.94
C ASP A 84 -15.65 13.96 -3.38
N PHE A 85 -15.98 13.28 -4.48
CA PHE A 85 -15.08 12.37 -5.18
C PHE A 85 -13.86 13.13 -5.74
N LYS A 86 -12.67 12.86 -5.20
CA LYS A 86 -11.41 13.42 -5.72
C LYS A 86 -11.11 12.91 -7.13
N PRO A 87 -10.41 13.68 -7.98
CA PRO A 87 -10.03 13.22 -9.31
C PRO A 87 -9.30 11.87 -9.23
N VAL A 88 -9.75 10.93 -10.04
CA VAL A 88 -9.08 9.64 -10.22
C VAL A 88 -7.97 9.81 -11.24
N THR A 89 -6.87 9.09 -11.05
CA THR A 89 -5.82 9.00 -12.06
C THR A 89 -5.68 7.57 -12.56
N TYR A 90 -5.67 7.42 -13.88
CA TYR A 90 -5.36 6.17 -14.56
C TYR A 90 -3.92 6.21 -15.05
N TRP A 91 -3.16 5.15 -14.81
CA TRP A 91 -1.78 4.99 -15.24
C TRP A 91 -1.66 3.83 -16.22
N PHE A 92 -0.88 4.03 -17.26
CA PHE A 92 -0.83 3.13 -18.41
C PHE A 92 0.55 2.49 -18.63
N GLY A 93 1.37 2.35 -17.58
CA GLY A 93 2.61 1.55 -17.55
C GLY A 93 3.32 1.38 -18.90
N LYS A 94 3.46 0.11 -19.35
CA LYS A 94 3.95 -0.27 -20.69
C LYS A 94 2.81 -0.46 -21.73
N SER A 95 1.60 0.02 -21.44
CA SER A 95 0.43 -0.15 -22.31
C SER A 95 0.47 0.79 -23.51
N VAL A 96 0.07 0.31 -24.68
CA VAL A 96 0.18 1.00 -25.99
C VAL A 96 -0.94 2.04 -26.21
N LEU A 97 -1.48 2.63 -25.15
CA LEU A 97 -2.49 3.67 -25.31
C LEU A 97 -1.82 4.90 -25.93
N ASN A 98 -2.18 5.26 -27.16
CA ASN A 98 -1.62 6.45 -27.81
C ASN A 98 -2.53 7.66 -27.64
N ARG A 99 -1.97 8.86 -27.83
CA ARG A 99 -2.72 10.12 -27.74
C ARG A 99 -4.01 10.13 -28.59
N LYS A 100 -3.99 9.58 -29.80
CA LYS A 100 -5.14 9.60 -30.71
C LYS A 100 -6.34 8.82 -30.15
N MET A 101 -6.09 7.78 -29.35
CA MET A 101 -7.14 7.00 -28.69
C MET A 101 -7.91 7.80 -27.63
N LEU A 102 -7.33 8.86 -27.06
CA LEU A 102 -8.02 9.75 -26.11
C LEU A 102 -9.12 10.61 -26.74
N ALA A 103 -9.25 10.62 -28.07
CA ALA A 103 -10.41 11.20 -28.75
C ALA A 103 -11.72 10.51 -28.33
N ARG A 104 -11.64 9.25 -27.89
CA ARG A 104 -12.73 8.51 -27.24
C ARG A 104 -12.22 8.03 -25.89
N ILE A 105 -12.61 8.72 -24.81
CA ILE A 105 -12.06 8.42 -23.47
C ILE A 105 -12.28 6.96 -23.04
N SER A 106 -13.33 6.31 -23.52
CA SER A 106 -13.62 4.89 -23.25
C SER A 106 -12.55 3.94 -23.80
N SER A 107 -11.68 4.38 -24.71
CA SER A 107 -10.56 3.58 -25.22
C SER A 107 -9.57 3.19 -24.12
N VAL A 108 -9.57 3.89 -22.98
CA VAL A 108 -8.79 3.48 -21.79
C VAL A 108 -9.15 2.07 -21.30
N TYR A 109 -10.38 1.59 -21.55
CA TYR A 109 -10.81 0.26 -21.15
C TYR A 109 -10.17 -0.85 -21.98
N THR A 110 -9.70 -0.56 -23.20
CA THR A 110 -9.16 -1.60 -24.09
C THR A 110 -7.74 -2.03 -23.73
N VAL A 111 -7.12 -1.36 -22.75
CA VAL A 111 -5.75 -1.63 -22.31
C VAL A 111 -5.70 -1.92 -20.80
N PRO A 112 -4.65 -2.62 -20.33
CA PRO A 112 -4.40 -2.72 -18.90
C PRO A 112 -4.14 -1.33 -18.31
N ARG A 113 -4.71 -1.06 -17.13
CA ARG A 113 -4.62 0.24 -16.48
C ARG A 113 -4.60 0.09 -14.97
N ILE A 114 -3.86 0.98 -14.32
CA ILE A 114 -3.90 1.14 -12.87
C ILE A 114 -4.77 2.35 -12.57
N ARG A 115 -5.69 2.23 -11.63
CA ARG A 115 -6.51 3.33 -11.13
C ARG A 115 -6.06 3.71 -9.74
N THR A 116 -5.78 4.98 -9.50
CA THR A 116 -5.45 5.52 -8.17
C THR A 116 -6.46 6.59 -7.78
N VAL A 117 -7.10 6.40 -6.62
CA VAL A 117 -8.10 7.31 -6.06
C VAL A 117 -7.59 7.82 -4.70
N PRO A 118 -7.37 9.13 -4.52
CA PRO A 118 -6.96 9.68 -3.21
C PRO A 118 -8.03 9.47 -2.14
N ILE A 119 -7.61 9.10 -0.92
CA ILE A 119 -8.50 8.88 0.24
C ILE A 119 -8.67 10.18 1.05
N VAL A 120 -7.59 10.94 1.27
CA VAL A 120 -7.58 12.18 2.06
C VAL A 120 -7.22 13.42 1.22
N SER A 121 -7.56 14.62 1.72
CA SER A 121 -7.32 15.91 1.08
C SER A 121 -5.86 16.39 1.12
N SER A 122 -5.01 15.81 1.98
CA SER A 122 -3.60 16.19 2.12
C SER A 122 -2.70 15.43 1.13
N GLY A 123 -2.49 16.03 -0.05
CA GLY A 123 -1.29 15.77 -0.86
C GLY A 123 -1.23 14.48 -1.68
N GLY A 124 -2.28 13.65 -1.70
CA GLY A 124 -2.35 12.47 -2.59
C GLY A 124 -1.41 11.32 -2.21
N ASP A 125 -0.80 11.38 -1.02
CA ASP A 125 0.07 10.31 -0.53
C ASP A 125 -0.73 9.07 -0.14
N TRP A 126 -1.98 9.21 0.32
CA TRP A 126 -2.85 8.07 0.63
C TRP A 126 -3.86 7.83 -0.49
N VAL A 127 -3.76 6.66 -1.14
CA VAL A 127 -4.60 6.30 -2.29
C VAL A 127 -5.16 4.89 -2.14
N VAL A 128 -6.32 4.64 -2.75
CA VAL A 128 -6.70 3.31 -3.20
C VAL A 128 -6.11 3.10 -4.58
N ALA A 129 -5.29 2.07 -4.75
CA ALA A 129 -4.68 1.68 -6.01
C ALA A 129 -5.26 0.34 -6.49
N GLU A 130 -5.66 0.27 -7.75
CA GLU A 130 -6.30 -0.90 -8.34
C GLU A 130 -5.73 -1.20 -9.72
N PHE A 131 -5.58 -2.48 -10.05
CA PHE A 131 -5.16 -2.90 -11.39
C PHE A 131 -6.31 -3.57 -12.14
N PHE A 132 -6.57 -3.09 -13.35
CA PHE A 132 -7.55 -3.65 -14.27
C PHE A 132 -6.85 -4.23 -15.50
N GLY A 133 -7.21 -5.46 -15.86
CA GLY A 133 -6.86 -6.02 -17.15
C GLY A 133 -7.53 -5.28 -18.32
N ALA A 134 -6.99 -5.45 -19.53
CA ALA A 134 -7.63 -4.98 -20.76
C ALA A 134 -9.04 -5.57 -20.89
N GLY A 135 -10.03 -4.72 -21.16
CA GLY A 135 -11.44 -5.08 -21.29
C GLY A 135 -12.13 -5.46 -19.97
N SER A 136 -11.40 -5.58 -18.86
CA SER A 136 -11.98 -5.88 -17.55
C SER A 136 -12.44 -4.61 -16.85
N HIS A 137 -13.59 -4.70 -16.19
CA HIS A 137 -14.13 -3.69 -15.27
C HIS A 137 -14.09 -4.14 -13.81
N ILE A 138 -13.50 -5.31 -13.55
CA ILE A 138 -13.28 -5.83 -12.21
C ILE A 138 -11.76 -5.76 -11.95
N PRO A 139 -11.32 -5.12 -10.86
CA PRO A 139 -9.90 -5.07 -10.58
C PRO A 139 -9.37 -6.45 -10.20
N ASN A 140 -8.19 -6.80 -10.70
CA ASN A 140 -7.51 -8.05 -10.33
C ASN A 140 -6.95 -7.95 -8.91
N CYS A 141 -6.57 -6.74 -8.49
CA CYS A 141 -6.10 -6.45 -7.14
C CYS A 141 -6.46 -5.01 -6.76
N ARG A 142 -6.65 -4.80 -5.46
CA ARG A 142 -6.96 -3.51 -4.85
C ARG A 142 -6.14 -3.35 -3.57
N TYR A 143 -5.55 -2.18 -3.38
CA TYR A 143 -4.74 -1.84 -2.22
C TYR A 143 -5.11 -0.46 -1.69
N GLU A 144 -5.07 -0.27 -0.38
CA GLU A 144 -4.88 1.05 0.21
C GLU A 144 -3.39 1.23 0.45
N MET A 145 -2.86 2.35 -0.03
CA MET A 145 -1.43 2.62 -0.03
C MET A 145 -1.15 4.01 0.50
N LEU A 146 -0.14 4.12 1.36
CA LEU A 146 0.50 5.38 1.69
C LEU A 146 1.83 5.44 0.94
N ARG A 147 1.93 6.34 -0.02
CA ARG A 147 3.01 6.44 -1.00
C ARG A 147 3.16 5.12 -1.77
N LYS A 148 4.27 4.41 -1.54
CA LYS A 148 4.57 3.10 -2.13
C LYS A 148 4.37 1.94 -1.15
N THR A 149 3.87 2.22 0.06
CA THR A 149 3.67 1.22 1.12
C THR A 149 2.21 0.78 1.15
N VAL A 150 1.98 -0.53 1.14
CA VAL A 150 0.64 -1.10 1.32
C VAL A 150 0.25 -1.00 2.79
N LEU A 151 -0.94 -0.47 3.05
CA LEU A 151 -1.58 -0.49 4.36
C LEU A 151 -2.63 -1.60 4.43
N THR A 152 -3.42 -1.74 3.36
CA THR A 152 -4.45 -2.77 3.24
C THR A 152 -4.40 -3.40 1.85
N GLN A 153 -4.54 -4.71 1.75
CA GLN A 153 -4.81 -5.40 0.49
C GLN A 153 -6.20 -6.02 0.52
N TYR A 154 -6.95 -5.83 -0.58
CA TYR A 154 -8.22 -6.49 -0.83
C TYR A 154 -8.06 -7.52 -1.96
N VAL A 155 -8.34 -8.78 -1.64
CA VAL A 155 -8.40 -9.87 -2.62
C VAL A 155 -9.85 -10.01 -3.08
N LEU A 156 -10.06 -9.95 -4.40
CA LEU A 156 -11.37 -9.95 -5.01
C LEU A 156 -11.66 -11.28 -5.71
N ASP A 157 -12.93 -11.68 -5.76
CA ASP A 157 -13.38 -12.79 -6.61
C ASP A 157 -13.55 -12.34 -8.07
N SER A 158 -13.91 -13.28 -8.94
CA SER A 158 -14.18 -13.02 -10.36
C SER A 158 -15.38 -12.09 -10.62
N ARG A 159 -16.16 -11.74 -9.59
CA ARG A 159 -17.27 -10.78 -9.64
C ARG A 159 -16.92 -9.44 -8.98
N GLY A 160 -15.69 -9.27 -8.50
CA GLY A 160 -15.22 -8.06 -7.81
C GLY A 160 -15.62 -7.98 -6.34
N ARG A 161 -16.15 -9.05 -5.76
CA ARG A 161 -16.48 -9.09 -4.33
C ARG A 161 -15.22 -9.36 -3.52
N VAL A 162 -15.06 -8.66 -2.40
CA VAL A 162 -13.95 -8.90 -1.48
C VAL A 162 -14.14 -10.28 -0.85
N MET A 163 -13.14 -11.15 -1.02
CA MET A 163 -13.07 -12.46 -0.34
C MET A 163 -12.09 -12.46 0.81
N ARG A 164 -11.09 -11.59 0.76
CA ARG A 164 -10.07 -11.48 1.80
C ARG A 164 -9.54 -10.06 1.93
N ILE A 165 -9.26 -9.66 3.16
CA ILE A 165 -8.65 -8.38 3.50
C ILE A 165 -7.37 -8.69 4.28
N ALA A 166 -6.26 -8.05 3.94
CA ALA A 166 -5.02 -8.14 4.70
C ALA A 166 -4.57 -6.74 5.13
N ASP A 167 -4.56 -6.50 6.43
CA ASP A 167 -4.11 -5.25 7.03
C ASP A 167 -2.65 -5.38 7.46
N ILE A 168 -1.86 -4.35 7.17
CA ILE A 168 -0.43 -4.25 7.47
C ILE A 168 -0.22 -3.07 8.39
N GLY A 169 0.54 -3.30 9.45
CA GLY A 169 0.78 -2.31 10.49
C GLY A 169 0.61 -2.94 11.85
N TRP A 170 1.32 -2.39 12.84
CA TRP A 170 1.11 -2.79 14.21
C TRP A 170 -0.35 -2.62 14.56
N GLN A 171 -0.86 -3.53 15.38
CA GLN A 171 -2.20 -3.40 15.95
C GLN A 171 -2.38 -2.00 16.55
N THR A 172 -3.21 -1.21 15.90
CA THR A 172 -3.86 -0.03 16.45
C THR A 172 -5.34 -0.35 16.59
N ASP A 173 -6.06 0.38 17.43
CA ASP A 173 -7.52 0.34 17.44
C ASP A 173 -8.01 0.60 16.01
N SER A 174 -8.54 -0.44 15.36
CA SER A 174 -9.04 -0.34 13.99
C SER A 174 -10.26 0.59 13.99
N ALA A 175 -10.33 1.50 13.03
CA ALA A 175 -11.52 2.31 12.80
C ALA A 175 -12.75 1.47 12.39
N ASP A 176 -12.54 0.25 11.86
CA ASP A 176 -13.62 -0.73 11.62
C ASP A 176 -13.75 -1.66 12.83
N PRO A 177 -14.84 -1.57 13.61
CA PRO A 177 -15.05 -2.38 14.81
C PRO A 177 -15.26 -3.87 14.51
N ARG A 178 -15.41 -4.27 13.23
CA ARG A 178 -15.48 -5.68 12.81
C ARG A 178 -14.09 -6.30 12.62
N ARG A 179 -13.04 -5.48 12.59
CA ARG A 179 -11.64 -5.92 12.51
C ARG A 179 -11.04 -6.02 13.92
N THR A 180 -11.78 -6.64 14.82
CA THR A 180 -11.35 -6.89 16.20
C THR A 180 -10.79 -8.29 16.36
N ASP A 181 -9.77 -8.41 17.20
CA ASP A 181 -8.98 -9.62 17.36
C ASP A 181 -9.53 -10.57 18.45
N GLU A 182 -10.80 -10.43 18.83
CA GLU A 182 -11.45 -11.20 19.92
C GLU A 182 -11.42 -12.72 19.71
N HIS A 183 -11.06 -13.19 18.51
CA HIS A 183 -11.17 -14.59 18.11
C HIS A 183 -9.85 -15.39 18.07
N VAL A 184 -8.77 -14.97 18.75
CA VAL A 184 -7.46 -15.67 18.61
C VAL A 184 -6.75 -16.03 19.91
N MET A 185 -6.72 -17.33 20.22
CA MET A 185 -6.09 -17.87 21.44
C MET A 185 -4.56 -17.78 21.49
N TYR A 186 -3.87 -17.80 20.34
CA TYR A 186 -2.38 -17.75 20.31
C TYR A 186 -1.81 -16.35 20.09
N VAL A 187 -2.56 -15.48 19.41
CA VAL A 187 -2.12 -14.15 19.02
C VAL A 187 -2.32 -13.13 20.14
N GLY A 188 -3.28 -13.34 21.04
CA GLY A 188 -3.56 -12.39 22.14
C GLY A 188 -2.39 -12.07 23.09
N LYS A 189 -1.29 -12.84 23.05
CA LYS A 189 -0.07 -12.58 23.83
C LYS A 189 1.02 -11.80 23.10
N TYR A 190 0.91 -11.65 21.78
CA TYR A 190 1.93 -11.06 20.90
C TYR A 190 1.31 -9.91 20.10
N ARG A 191 2.11 -8.91 19.69
CA ARG A 191 1.60 -7.87 18.79
C ARG A 191 1.52 -8.40 17.37
N THR A 192 0.40 -8.16 16.69
CA THR A 192 0.24 -8.46 15.26
C THR A 192 0.76 -7.32 14.41
N TRP A 193 1.46 -7.69 13.34
CA TRP A 193 1.91 -6.80 12.28
C TRP A 193 1.09 -6.97 10.99
N ILE A 194 0.68 -8.22 10.68
CA ILE A 194 -0.19 -8.51 9.54
C ILE A 194 -1.39 -9.29 10.04
N ARG A 195 -2.59 -8.91 9.59
CA ARG A 195 -3.85 -9.58 9.90
C ARG A 195 -4.59 -9.88 8.61
N ALA A 196 -4.90 -11.14 8.34
CA ALA A 196 -5.61 -11.58 7.15
C ALA A 196 -6.98 -12.17 7.50
N TYR A 197 -8.04 -11.55 6.99
CA TYR A 197 -9.43 -11.89 7.24
C TYR A 197 -10.07 -12.47 6.00
N ASP A 198 -10.72 -13.63 6.12
CA ASP A 198 -11.70 -14.05 5.11
C ASP A 198 -12.97 -13.20 5.28
N VAL A 199 -13.62 -12.89 4.16
CA VAL A 199 -14.89 -12.18 4.11
C VAL A 199 -15.95 -13.15 3.60
N ASP A 200 -17.01 -13.33 4.38
CA ASP A 200 -18.11 -14.20 3.96
C ASP A 200 -19.11 -13.48 3.03
N SER A 201 -20.16 -14.18 2.60
CA SER A 201 -21.18 -13.62 1.71
C SER A 201 -22.00 -12.47 2.31
N ARG A 202 -22.00 -12.31 3.64
CA ARG A 202 -22.70 -11.24 4.37
C ARG A 202 -21.77 -10.04 4.62
N GLY A 203 -20.48 -10.19 4.34
CA GLY A 203 -19.47 -9.18 4.63
C GLY A 203 -18.90 -9.29 6.04
N ASP A 204 -19.18 -10.40 6.74
CA ASP A 204 -18.63 -10.68 8.06
C ASP A 204 -17.17 -11.11 7.92
N LEU A 205 -16.33 -10.62 8.84
CA LEU A 205 -14.89 -10.84 8.82
C LEU A 205 -14.51 -11.97 9.77
N ARG A 206 -13.66 -12.88 9.29
CA ARG A 206 -13.07 -13.93 10.10
C ARG A 206 -11.55 -13.89 9.95
N LEU A 207 -10.84 -13.58 11.03
CA LEU A 207 -9.38 -13.64 11.05
C LEU A 207 -8.93 -15.10 10.83
N VAL A 208 -8.14 -15.34 9.79
CA VAL A 208 -7.68 -16.70 9.40
C VAL A 208 -6.18 -16.88 9.52
N ALA A 209 -5.42 -15.80 9.38
CA ALA A 209 -3.97 -15.82 9.51
C ALA A 209 -3.43 -14.48 10.01
N ALA A 210 -2.26 -14.54 10.64
CA ALA A 210 -1.57 -13.36 11.13
C ALA A 210 -0.05 -13.53 11.01
N ALA A 211 0.65 -12.39 11.01
CA ALA A 211 2.06 -12.31 11.34
C ALA A 211 2.20 -11.57 12.68
N TRP A 212 2.84 -12.19 13.66
CA TRP A 212 2.99 -11.62 15.00
C TRP A 212 4.45 -11.58 15.43
N SER A 213 4.78 -10.66 16.32
CA SER A 213 6.13 -10.52 16.84
C SER A 213 6.55 -11.75 17.64
N THR A 214 7.81 -12.14 17.53
CA THR A 214 8.46 -13.09 18.44
C THR A 214 8.63 -12.55 19.86
N ARG A 215 8.45 -11.23 20.06
CA ARG A 215 8.54 -10.54 21.35
C ARG A 215 7.14 -10.30 21.93
N SER A 216 7.02 -10.37 23.27
CA SER A 216 5.76 -10.09 23.98
C SER A 216 5.31 -8.64 23.78
N GLN A 217 4.02 -8.37 24.02
CA GLN A 217 3.44 -7.02 23.86
C GLN A 217 4.09 -5.93 24.73
N GLU A 218 4.77 -6.30 25.81
CA GLU A 218 5.46 -5.37 26.72
C GLU A 218 6.65 -4.67 26.04
N HIS A 219 7.21 -5.25 24.98
CA HIS A 219 8.22 -4.59 24.15
C HIS A 219 7.56 -3.63 23.16
N ARG A 220 7.38 -2.37 23.58
CA ARG A 220 7.06 -1.25 22.68
C ARG A 220 8.30 -0.89 21.85
N SER A 221 8.55 -1.59 20.75
CA SER A 221 9.27 -0.95 19.63
C SER A 221 8.35 0.13 19.05
N GLY A 222 8.92 1.25 18.62
CA GLY A 222 8.17 2.32 17.94
C GLY A 222 7.44 1.83 16.69
N ASP A 223 6.72 2.72 16.01
CA ASP A 223 5.86 2.42 14.85
C ASP A 223 6.60 1.97 13.58
N LEU A 224 7.88 1.61 13.71
CA LEU A 224 8.68 1.10 12.62
C LEU A 224 8.23 -0.32 12.22
N PRO A 225 8.26 -0.65 10.91
CA PRO A 225 8.05 -2.01 10.45
C PRO A 225 9.06 -2.98 11.09
N PRO A 226 8.62 -4.13 11.63
CA PRO A 226 9.52 -5.16 12.14
C PRO A 226 10.32 -5.80 11.00
N ALA A 227 11.51 -6.29 11.33
CA ALA A 227 12.25 -7.14 10.39
C ALA A 227 11.52 -8.48 10.22
N GLU A 228 11.66 -9.13 9.06
CA GLU A 228 10.93 -10.37 8.76
C GLU A 228 11.28 -11.51 9.75
N ASN A 229 12.53 -11.59 10.19
CA ASN A 229 12.99 -12.56 11.20
C ASN A 229 12.48 -12.27 12.62
N GLU A 230 11.83 -11.13 12.85
CA GLU A 230 11.15 -10.79 14.10
C GLU A 230 9.67 -11.18 14.09
N LEU A 231 9.19 -11.76 12.97
CA LEU A 231 7.83 -12.18 12.79
C LEU A 231 7.70 -13.69 12.68
N VAL A 232 6.66 -14.21 13.30
CA VAL A 232 6.14 -15.55 13.06
C VAL A 232 4.93 -15.43 12.17
N PHE A 233 4.87 -16.24 11.10
CA PHE A 233 3.75 -16.28 10.17
C PHE A 233 2.95 -17.56 10.41
N GLY A 234 1.65 -17.42 10.69
CA GLY A 234 0.83 -18.60 10.96
C GLY A 234 -0.66 -18.37 10.87
N ASN A 235 -1.40 -19.47 10.81
CA ASN A 235 -2.84 -19.41 10.95
C ASN A 235 -3.21 -19.03 12.40
N VAL A 236 -4.41 -18.49 12.59
CA VAL A 236 -4.88 -18.05 13.93
C VAL A 236 -4.91 -19.15 14.98
N ARG A 237 -4.94 -20.42 14.56
CA ARG A 237 -4.95 -21.58 15.45
C ARG A 237 -3.55 -22.06 15.84
N GLY A 238 -2.49 -21.44 15.31
CA GLY A 238 -1.10 -21.87 15.52
C GLY A 238 -0.77 -23.26 14.96
N LYS A 239 -1.69 -23.90 14.23
CA LYS A 239 -1.53 -25.27 13.72
C LYS A 239 -0.69 -25.32 12.44
N GLN A 240 -0.64 -24.20 11.72
CA GLN A 240 0.12 -24.07 10.49
C GLN A 240 0.99 -22.83 10.63
N LEU A 241 2.29 -23.03 10.47
CA LEU A 241 3.29 -21.97 10.39
C LEU A 241 3.88 -21.96 8.99
N TRP A 242 4.12 -20.76 8.48
CA TRP A 242 4.84 -20.56 7.22
C TRP A 242 6.25 -20.10 7.53
N ALA A 243 7.22 -20.67 6.82
CA ALA A 243 8.64 -20.44 7.07
C ALA A 243 9.08 -18.97 6.88
N ASN A 244 8.37 -18.22 6.04
CA ASN A 244 8.71 -16.84 5.68
C ASN A 244 7.48 -16.11 5.12
N LYS A 245 7.62 -14.80 4.91
CA LYS A 245 6.56 -13.92 4.38
C LYS A 245 6.08 -14.38 3.00
N ARG A 246 6.98 -14.81 2.13
CA ARG A 246 6.62 -15.26 0.78
C ARG A 246 5.68 -16.47 0.80
N ASN A 247 5.94 -17.44 1.66
CA ASN A 247 5.09 -18.62 1.81
C ASN A 247 3.72 -18.25 2.42
N PHE A 248 3.70 -17.31 3.36
CA PHE A 248 2.47 -16.73 3.92
C PHE A 248 1.63 -16.04 2.83
N GLU A 249 2.25 -15.17 2.03
CA GLU A 249 1.60 -14.47 0.91
C GLU A 249 1.03 -15.45 -0.11
N ALA A 250 1.83 -16.44 -0.53
CA ALA A 250 1.42 -17.43 -1.52
C ALA A 250 0.22 -18.27 -1.03
N ALA A 251 0.25 -18.71 0.23
CA ALA A 251 -0.85 -19.50 0.81
C ALA A 251 -2.16 -18.72 0.91
N LEU A 252 -2.09 -17.39 1.03
CA LEU A 252 -3.24 -16.51 1.21
C LEU A 252 -3.62 -15.73 -0.06
N GLY A 253 -2.89 -15.91 -1.17
CA GLY A 253 -3.10 -15.15 -2.40
C GLY A 253 -2.85 -13.64 -2.23
N LEU A 254 -1.88 -13.27 -1.40
CA LEU A 254 -1.53 -11.88 -1.09
C LEU A 254 -0.33 -11.41 -1.94
N ASP A 255 -0.24 -10.09 -2.09
CA ASP A 255 0.85 -9.36 -2.72
C ASP A 255 1.10 -8.08 -1.91
N LEU A 256 1.67 -8.23 -0.71
CA LEU A 256 1.83 -7.13 0.26
C LEU A 256 2.91 -6.12 -0.17
N ALA A 257 3.64 -6.42 -1.24
CA ALA A 257 4.58 -5.52 -1.89
C ALA A 257 3.94 -4.76 -3.08
N ALA A 258 2.65 -4.95 -3.36
CA ALA A 258 1.94 -4.36 -4.50
C ALA A 258 2.69 -4.48 -5.83
N ARG A 259 3.38 -5.61 -6.06
CA ARG A 259 4.17 -5.88 -7.27
C ARG A 259 3.32 -5.74 -8.53
N ALA A 260 2.06 -6.16 -8.47
CA ALA A 260 1.12 -6.05 -9.59
C ALA A 260 0.95 -4.61 -10.11
N ILE A 261 1.12 -3.61 -9.24
CA ILE A 261 0.98 -2.19 -9.54
C ILE A 261 2.35 -1.53 -9.70
N LEU A 262 3.25 -1.69 -8.73
CA LEU A 262 4.51 -0.95 -8.68
C LEU A 262 5.47 -1.32 -9.80
N VAL A 263 5.57 -2.60 -10.17
CA VAL A 263 6.38 -3.04 -11.32
C VAL A 263 5.86 -2.42 -12.61
N ARG A 264 4.53 -2.31 -12.75
CA ARG A 264 3.90 -1.80 -13.96
C ARG A 264 3.96 -0.28 -14.06
N GLN A 265 3.92 0.42 -12.93
CA GLN A 265 3.94 1.87 -12.87
C GLN A 265 5.36 2.45 -12.93
N TYR A 266 6.33 1.78 -12.29
CA TYR A 266 7.69 2.29 -12.10
C TYR A 266 8.78 1.43 -12.76
N GLY A 267 8.44 0.31 -13.40
CA GLY A 267 9.38 -0.46 -14.21
C GLY A 267 10.47 -1.20 -13.43
N GLY A 268 10.19 -1.65 -12.21
CA GLY A 268 11.14 -2.46 -11.43
C GLY A 268 11.20 -3.92 -11.91
N ASP A 269 12.40 -4.40 -12.19
CA ASP A 269 12.74 -5.83 -12.29
C ASP A 269 12.79 -6.48 -10.90
#